data_AF-A0AA91U4L5-F1
#
_entry.id   AF-A0AA91U4L5-F1
#
_cell.length_a   1.000
_cell.length_b   1.000
_cell.length_c   1.000
_cell.angle_alpha   90.00
_cell.angle_beta   90.00
_cell.angle_gamma   90.00
#
_symmetry.space_group_name_H-M   'P 1'
#
loop_
_entity.id
_entity.type
_entity.pdbx_description
1 polymer ?
#
loop_
_entity_poly.entity_id
_entity_poly.type
_entity_poly.pdbx_seq_one_letter_code
_entity_poly.pdbx_strand_id
1 'polypeptide(L)'
;MTLIPLTEQEVGVGKPLPWDVLDAEGSVLLEQSRIIDSEPLLAQLLKMGLFRAAPERNAAEEKLDVAGNGATAEVQISSLSQVQLAPGDLVQLQTLHPTHAERYQVRMIGFHAPVSLMVTSPTVQGRLVFVKEGQQFLVRGFVGKDAVAYKTRVIKSNLSPFPYLHLAYPETVQSMRIRGSSRVSVELVTSVNGPAGSAAAKIVDLSCGGARMMSPKPVAAKGDDVKLSFRINPSGLDVYLTINAKVRAVSRDETANSQVATGVEFVDLNEQDRLYLTNMVYQNLLKDNL
;
A
#
# COMPACT_ATOMS: atom_id res chain seq x y z
N MET A 1 16.71 8.31 18.86
CA MET A 1 17.86 8.57 17.97
C MET A 1 18.82 7.40 18.13
N THR A 2 19.18 6.70 17.06
CA THR A 2 20.17 5.60 17.10
C THR A 2 21.58 6.19 17.11
N LEU A 3 22.40 5.80 18.08
CA LEU A 3 23.79 6.26 18.22
C LEU A 3 24.75 5.25 17.58
N ILE A 4 25.70 5.73 16.78
CA ILE A 4 26.76 4.93 16.15
C ILE A 4 28.08 5.28 16.84
N PRO A 5 28.81 4.30 17.41
CA PRO A 5 30.11 4.56 18.02
C PRO A 5 31.12 5.01 16.96
N LEU A 6 31.92 6.02 17.29
CA LEU A 6 32.95 6.59 16.43
C LEU A 6 34.32 6.01 16.74
N THR A 7 35.13 5.84 15.70
CA THR A 7 36.52 5.41 15.80
C THR A 7 37.50 6.57 15.54
N GLU A 8 38.75 6.42 15.96
CA GLU A 8 39.80 7.44 15.79
C GLU A 8 39.98 7.91 14.34
N GLN A 9 39.85 6.98 13.38
CA GLN A 9 39.97 7.26 11.95
C GLN A 9 38.82 8.11 11.40
N GLU A 10 37.62 8.04 12.01
CA GLU A 10 36.43 8.76 11.56
C GLU A 10 36.38 10.20 12.08
N VAL A 11 37.01 10.47 13.22
CA VAL A 11 37.08 11.81 13.82
C VAL A 11 38.23 12.60 13.21
N GLY A 12 39.44 12.02 13.17
CA GLY A 12 40.63 12.59 12.54
C GLY A 12 41.17 13.86 13.21
N VAL A 13 42.44 13.86 13.63
CA VAL A 13 43.07 15.07 14.21
C VAL A 13 43.35 16.11 13.12
N GLY A 14 43.11 17.38 13.43
CA GLY A 14 43.39 18.52 12.55
C GLY A 14 42.40 18.73 11.40
N LYS A 15 41.31 17.95 11.35
CA LYS A 15 40.22 18.10 10.37
C LYS A 15 38.95 18.62 11.02
N PRO A 16 38.13 19.40 10.31
CA PRO A 16 36.81 19.79 10.80
C PRO A 16 35.92 18.56 10.90
N LEU A 17 35.22 18.42 12.02
CA LEU A 17 34.31 17.30 12.25
C LEU A 17 33.17 17.33 11.23
N PRO A 18 32.88 16.21 10.55
CA PRO A 18 31.82 16.15 9.54
C PRO A 18 30.40 16.12 10.14
N TRP A 19 30.25 15.87 11.44
CA TRP A 19 28.98 15.79 12.18
C TRP A 19 29.18 16.15 13.66
N ASP A 20 28.08 16.38 14.38
CA ASP A 20 28.09 16.50 15.83
C ASP A 20 28.54 15.18 16.47
N VAL A 21 29.41 15.30 17.47
CA VAL A 21 29.89 14.19 18.29
C VAL A 21 29.16 14.23 19.63
N LEU A 22 28.60 13.10 20.01
CA LEU A 22 27.73 12.90 21.14
C LEU A 22 28.37 11.99 22.20
N ASP A 23 27.92 12.08 23.44
CA ASP A 23 28.18 11.10 24.50
C ASP A 23 27.25 9.86 24.39
N ALA A 24 27.37 8.93 25.34
CA ALA A 24 26.55 7.71 25.38
C ALA A 24 25.07 8.01 25.68
N GLU A 25 24.79 9.14 26.32
CA GLU A 25 23.47 9.63 26.69
C GLU A 25 22.80 10.46 25.57
N GLY A 26 23.54 10.79 24.51
CA GLY A 26 23.06 11.55 23.34
C GLY A 26 23.18 13.07 23.47
N SER A 27 23.99 13.58 24.39
CA SER A 27 24.31 15.01 24.52
C SER A 27 25.45 15.39 23.59
N VAL A 28 25.39 16.60 23.00
CA VAL A 28 26.45 17.11 22.10
C VAL A 28 27.70 17.47 22.91
N LEU A 29 28.80 16.76 22.64
CA LEU A 29 30.12 17.04 23.20
C LEU A 29 30.90 18.01 22.29
N LEU A 30 30.82 17.82 20.97
CA LEU A 30 31.49 18.65 19.97
C LEU A 30 30.53 18.89 18.80
N GLU A 31 30.43 20.14 18.37
CA GLU A 31 29.61 20.51 17.21
C GLU A 31 30.34 20.21 15.88
N GLN A 32 29.55 20.01 14.84
CA GLN A 32 30.02 19.91 13.46
C GLN A 32 30.95 21.06 13.10
N SER A 33 31.98 20.77 12.30
CA SER A 33 33.03 21.69 11.85
C SER A 33 34.04 22.13 12.92
N ARG A 34 33.88 21.72 14.18
CA ARG A 34 34.92 21.90 15.20
C ARG A 34 36.16 21.07 14.84
N ILE A 35 37.35 21.57 15.15
CA ILE A 35 38.61 20.87 14.89
C ILE A 35 39.19 20.38 16.22
N ILE A 36 39.56 19.10 16.27
CA ILE A 36 40.35 18.55 17.38
C ILE A 36 41.81 18.61 16.96
N ASP A 37 42.59 19.46 17.60
CA ASP A 37 44.00 19.75 17.28
C ASP A 37 44.99 19.00 18.19
N SER A 38 44.48 18.16 19.10
CA SER A 38 45.28 17.45 20.11
C SER A 38 44.99 15.95 20.10
N GLU A 39 45.99 15.14 19.72
CA GLU A 39 45.96 13.67 19.81
C GLU A 39 45.67 13.15 21.23
N PRO A 40 46.31 13.69 22.30
CA PRO A 40 45.99 13.30 23.68
C PRO A 40 44.53 13.52 24.06
N LEU A 41 43.94 14.63 23.60
CA LEU A 41 42.54 14.95 23.85
C LEU A 41 41.61 13.98 23.13
N LEU A 42 41.90 13.65 21.86
CA LEU A 42 41.14 12.66 21.11
C LEU A 42 41.17 11.27 21.77
N ALA A 43 42.34 10.83 22.22
CA ALA A 43 42.49 9.55 22.90
C ALA A 43 41.69 9.49 24.22
N GLN A 44 41.62 10.59 24.96
CA GLN A 44 40.81 10.68 26.18
C GLN A 44 39.31 10.66 25.88
N LEU A 45 38.89 11.39 24.85
CA LEU A 45 37.49 11.42 24.40
C LEU A 45 37.01 10.04 23.90
N LEU A 46 37.85 9.32 23.14
CA LEU A 46 37.55 7.95 22.70
C LEU A 46 37.41 6.97 23.87
N LYS A 47 38.21 7.13 24.94
CA LYS A 47 38.04 6.34 26.18
C LYS A 47 36.71 6.61 26.89
N MET A 48 36.15 7.81 26.74
CA MET A 48 34.85 8.17 27.31
C MET A 48 33.67 7.70 26.44
N GLY A 49 33.94 7.24 25.20
CA GLY A 49 32.93 6.80 24.25
C GLY A 49 32.38 7.97 23.44
N LEU A 50 32.70 8.00 22.15
CA LEU A 50 32.18 8.99 21.21
C LEU A 50 31.15 8.36 20.30
N PHE A 51 30.05 9.06 20.09
CA PHE A 51 28.97 8.60 19.23
C PHE A 51 28.63 9.68 18.20
N ARG A 52 28.02 9.27 17.09
CA ARG A 52 27.26 10.17 16.21
C ARG A 52 25.83 9.71 16.15
N ALA A 53 24.92 10.64 15.87
CA ALA A 53 23.58 10.26 15.46
C ALA A 53 23.69 9.50 14.13
N ALA A 54 23.04 8.35 14.02
CA ALA A 54 22.78 7.76 12.71
C ALA A 54 22.02 8.81 11.88
N PRO A 55 22.39 9.02 10.60
CA PRO A 55 21.59 9.90 9.74
C PRO A 55 20.15 9.42 9.82
N GLU A 56 19.24 10.33 10.20
CA GLU A 56 17.82 10.03 10.16
C GLU A 56 17.51 9.61 8.73
N ARG A 57 17.25 8.32 8.52
CA ARG A 57 16.67 7.88 7.26
C ARG A 57 15.32 8.55 7.21
N ASN A 58 15.24 9.69 6.52
CA ASN A 58 13.98 10.35 6.22
C ASN A 58 13.06 9.31 5.60
N ALA A 59 12.10 8.81 6.37
CA ALA A 59 11.09 7.88 5.86
C ALA A 59 10.29 8.49 4.69
N ALA A 60 10.35 9.82 4.55
CA ALA A 60 9.82 10.59 3.44
C ALA A 60 10.59 10.41 2.12
N GLU A 61 11.89 10.08 2.13
CA GLU A 61 12.71 9.95 0.91
C GLU A 61 12.67 8.55 0.30
N GLU A 62 12.36 7.52 1.09
CA GLU A 62 12.23 6.15 0.60
C GLU A 62 10.86 5.98 -0.07
N LYS A 63 10.82 5.99 -1.41
CA LYS A 63 9.59 5.72 -2.18
C LYS A 63 9.04 4.34 -1.80
N LEU A 64 7.89 4.33 -1.14
CA LEU A 64 7.14 3.12 -0.88
C LEU A 64 6.44 2.70 -2.17
N ASP A 65 6.38 1.41 -2.45
CA ASP A 65 5.51 0.89 -3.49
C ASP A 65 4.05 0.97 -2.99
N VAL A 66 3.43 2.14 -3.20
CA VAL A 66 2.08 2.48 -2.71
C VAL A 66 1.02 1.62 -3.40
N ALA A 67 1.22 1.31 -4.67
CA ALA A 67 0.28 0.54 -5.49
C ALA A 67 0.38 -0.98 -5.32
N GLY A 68 1.48 -1.48 -4.75
CA GLY A 68 1.73 -2.92 -4.60
C GLY A 68 2.03 -3.66 -5.91
N ASN A 69 2.01 -2.94 -7.04
CA ASN A 69 2.10 -3.44 -8.42
C ASN A 69 3.04 -2.58 -9.31
N GLY A 70 3.86 -1.69 -8.72
CA GLY A 70 4.83 -0.88 -9.48
C GLY A 70 4.20 0.19 -10.40
N ALA A 71 3.00 0.68 -10.08
CA ALA A 71 2.36 1.75 -10.86
C ALA A 71 3.14 3.07 -10.73
N THR A 72 3.41 3.73 -11.85
CA THR A 72 4.05 5.05 -11.93
C THR A 72 2.99 6.15 -11.95
N ALA A 73 2.43 6.48 -10.78
CA ALA A 73 1.71 7.73 -10.59
C ALA A 73 2.49 8.64 -9.63
N GLU A 74 2.15 9.92 -9.58
CA GLU A 74 2.80 10.86 -8.65
C GLU A 74 2.44 10.47 -7.21
N VAL A 75 3.48 10.37 -6.38
CA VAL A 75 3.36 10.07 -4.94
C VAL A 75 3.30 11.39 -4.20
N GLN A 76 2.21 11.62 -3.48
CA GLN A 76 2.01 12.78 -2.60
C GLN A 76 2.31 12.37 -1.16
N ILE A 77 3.07 13.20 -0.44
CA ILE A 77 3.33 12.99 0.99
C ILE A 77 2.33 13.84 1.79
N SER A 78 1.67 13.21 2.75
CA SER A 78 0.60 13.79 3.57
C SER A 78 0.71 13.31 5.02
N SER A 79 0.00 13.95 5.94
CA SER A 79 -0.17 13.41 7.29
C SER A 79 -1.32 12.40 7.32
N LEU A 80 -1.34 11.48 8.29
CA LEU A 80 -2.46 10.54 8.41
C LEU A 80 -3.80 11.24 8.70
N SER A 81 -3.79 12.40 9.34
CA SER A 81 -5.02 13.18 9.58
C SER A 81 -5.69 13.67 8.28
N GLN A 82 -4.94 13.78 7.19
CA GLN A 82 -5.47 14.10 5.86
C GLN A 82 -6.00 12.85 5.14
N VAL A 83 -5.69 11.67 5.67
CA VAL A 83 -6.10 10.37 5.14
C VAL A 83 -7.33 9.89 5.92
N GLN A 84 -8.49 9.89 5.27
CA GLN A 84 -9.78 9.52 5.85
C GLN A 84 -9.91 7.99 6.06
N LEU A 85 -9.10 7.40 6.94
CA LEU A 85 -9.29 6.02 7.38
C LEU A 85 -10.37 5.94 8.44
N ALA A 86 -11.46 5.23 8.14
CA ALA A 86 -12.58 5.02 9.02
C ALA A 86 -12.49 3.66 9.75
N PRO A 87 -13.09 3.53 10.94
CA PRO A 87 -13.36 2.21 11.53
C PRO A 87 -14.10 1.32 10.54
N GLY A 88 -13.61 0.09 10.36
CA GLY A 88 -14.16 -0.85 9.38
C GLY A 88 -13.34 -1.01 8.11
N ASP A 89 -12.49 -0.02 7.76
CA ASP A 89 -11.68 -0.07 6.55
C ASP A 89 -10.67 -1.20 6.56
N LEU A 90 -10.43 -1.78 5.38
CA LEU A 90 -9.46 -2.86 5.19
C LEU A 90 -8.10 -2.27 4.83
N VAL A 91 -7.09 -2.62 5.62
CA VAL A 91 -5.69 -2.30 5.36
C VAL A 91 -4.85 -3.57 5.37
N GLN A 92 -3.70 -3.51 4.73
CA GLN A 92 -2.76 -4.61 4.59
C GLN A 92 -1.48 -4.30 5.38
N LEU A 93 -1.10 -5.21 6.27
CA LEU A 93 0.20 -5.20 6.94
C LEU A 93 1.15 -6.08 6.14
N GLN A 94 2.24 -5.49 5.64
CA GLN A 94 3.28 -6.22 4.93
C GLN A 94 4.56 -6.28 5.77
N THR A 95 5.13 -7.46 5.93
CA THR A 95 6.41 -7.61 6.63
C THR A 95 7.55 -7.02 5.80
N LEU A 96 8.51 -6.37 6.47
CA LEU A 96 9.67 -5.75 5.84
C LEU A 96 10.82 -6.75 5.62
N HIS A 97 10.52 -7.96 5.13
CA HIS A 97 11.56 -8.98 4.88
C HIS A 97 12.09 -8.89 3.44
N PRO A 98 13.42 -8.90 3.21
CA PRO A 98 14.01 -8.71 1.88
C PRO A 98 13.61 -9.77 0.84
N THR A 99 13.36 -11.00 1.29
CA THR A 99 13.14 -12.17 0.41
C THR A 99 11.74 -12.76 0.50
N HIS A 100 10.98 -12.47 1.57
CA HIS A 100 9.65 -13.06 1.82
C HIS A 100 8.75 -12.05 2.52
N ALA A 101 8.19 -11.14 1.74
CA ALA A 101 7.23 -10.17 2.27
C ALA A 101 5.84 -10.79 2.36
N GLU A 102 5.47 -11.23 3.57
CA GLU A 102 4.14 -11.69 3.88
C GLU A 102 3.17 -10.52 4.00
N ARG A 103 1.92 -10.74 3.62
CA ARG A 103 0.88 -9.71 3.59
C ARG A 103 -0.34 -10.20 4.35
N TYR A 104 -0.80 -9.39 5.28
CA TYR A 104 -1.93 -9.70 6.14
C TYR A 104 -3.00 -8.65 6.02
N GLN A 105 -4.22 -9.05 5.71
CA GLN A 105 -5.37 -8.15 5.70
C GLN A 105 -5.90 -7.99 7.12
N VAL A 106 -6.04 -6.75 7.57
CA VAL A 106 -6.58 -6.37 8.88
C VAL A 106 -7.62 -5.28 8.71
N ARG A 107 -8.44 -5.08 9.74
CA ARG A 107 -9.49 -4.06 9.76
C ARG A 107 -9.12 -2.94 10.71
N MET A 108 -9.33 -1.70 10.28
CA MET A 108 -9.18 -0.51 11.10
C MET A 108 -10.24 -0.50 12.21
N ILE A 109 -9.82 -0.29 13.45
CA ILE A 109 -10.69 -0.16 14.62
C ILE A 109 -10.89 1.31 14.96
N GLY A 110 -9.81 2.09 14.93
CA GLY A 110 -9.83 3.50 15.29
C GLY A 110 -8.43 4.05 15.54
N PHE A 111 -8.36 5.31 15.96
CA PHE A 111 -7.09 5.98 16.19
C PHE A 111 -7.19 6.99 17.31
N HIS A 112 -6.06 7.21 17.99
CA HIS A 112 -5.84 8.36 18.83
C HIS A 112 -4.62 9.08 18.28
N ALA A 113 -4.83 10.15 17.52
CA ALA A 113 -3.73 10.96 17.01
C ALA A 113 -3.08 11.78 18.15
N PRO A 114 -1.76 11.99 18.14
CA PRO A 114 -0.72 11.33 17.33
C PRO A 114 -0.10 10.11 18.03
N VAL A 115 -0.87 9.39 18.86
CA VAL A 115 -0.38 8.34 19.77
C VAL A 115 -0.34 6.97 19.09
N SER A 116 -1.49 6.46 18.63
CA SER A 116 -1.55 5.12 18.05
C SER A 116 -2.75 4.90 17.12
N LEU A 117 -2.58 3.94 16.22
CA LEU A 117 -3.63 3.37 15.38
C LEU A 117 -3.99 1.98 15.88
N MET A 118 -5.27 1.64 15.87
CA MET A 118 -5.78 0.34 16.31
C MET A 118 -6.29 -0.45 15.10
N VAL A 119 -5.81 -1.67 14.95
CA VAL A 119 -6.26 -2.60 13.92
C VAL A 119 -6.52 -3.98 14.52
N THR A 120 -7.37 -4.78 13.88
CA THR A 120 -7.52 -6.19 14.27
C THR A 120 -6.19 -6.94 14.13
N SER A 121 -5.96 -7.96 14.96
CA SER A 121 -4.79 -8.81 14.77
C SER A 121 -4.94 -9.66 13.49
N PRO A 122 -3.85 -9.86 12.73
CA PRO A 122 -3.90 -10.63 11.50
C PRO A 122 -4.18 -12.12 11.75
N THR A 123 -4.92 -12.74 10.85
CA THR A 123 -5.23 -14.17 10.88
C THR A 123 -4.96 -14.83 9.53
N VAL A 124 -4.43 -16.06 9.53
CA VAL A 124 -4.25 -16.90 8.34
C VAL A 124 -4.99 -18.20 8.55
N GLN A 125 -5.90 -18.55 7.63
CA GLN A 125 -6.74 -19.75 7.71
C GLN A 125 -7.46 -19.87 9.09
N GLY A 126 -7.96 -18.75 9.61
CA GLY A 126 -8.65 -18.66 10.90
C GLY A 126 -7.75 -18.73 12.13
N ARG A 127 -6.42 -18.88 11.98
CA ARG A 127 -5.47 -18.88 13.09
C ARG A 127 -4.83 -17.52 13.25
N LEU A 128 -4.70 -17.07 14.49
CA LEU A 128 -4.03 -15.83 14.84
C LEU A 128 -2.55 -15.89 14.45
N VAL A 129 -2.09 -14.88 13.72
CA VAL A 129 -0.68 -14.72 13.40
C VAL A 129 0.03 -14.13 14.60
N PHE A 130 1.16 -14.72 14.98
CA PHE A 130 1.96 -14.19 16.08
C PHE A 130 2.71 -12.93 15.63
N VAL A 131 2.34 -11.80 16.24
CA VAL A 131 2.95 -10.49 15.97
C VAL A 131 3.67 -9.99 17.22
N LYS A 132 4.96 -9.68 17.08
CA LYS A 132 5.79 -9.20 18.19
C LYS A 132 5.66 -7.69 18.37
N GLU A 133 5.71 -7.23 19.61
CA GLU A 133 5.91 -5.81 19.90
C GLU A 133 7.25 -5.33 19.33
N GLY A 134 7.28 -4.12 18.79
CA GLY A 134 8.42 -3.57 18.05
C GLY A 134 8.54 -4.05 16.60
N GLN A 135 7.80 -5.08 16.17
CA GLN A 135 7.82 -5.55 14.78
C GLN A 135 7.38 -4.44 13.83
N GLN A 136 8.14 -4.24 12.76
CA GLN A 136 7.86 -3.22 11.76
C GLN A 136 7.06 -3.78 10.59
N PHE A 137 6.13 -2.96 10.10
CA PHE A 137 5.29 -3.27 8.95
C PHE A 137 5.25 -2.09 7.99
N LEU A 138 5.11 -2.40 6.70
CA LEU A 138 4.57 -1.46 5.72
C LEU A 138 3.05 -1.63 5.71
N VAL A 139 2.33 -0.59 6.12
CA VAL A 139 0.87 -0.54 5.97
C VAL A 139 0.55 -0.08 4.57
N ARG A 140 -0.41 -0.74 3.93
CA ARG A 140 -0.99 -0.36 2.65
C ARG A 140 -2.51 -0.34 2.76
N GLY A 141 -3.16 0.63 2.15
CA GLY A 141 -4.62 0.70 2.16
C GLY A 141 -5.14 1.50 0.98
N PHE A 142 -6.46 1.57 0.88
CA PHE A 142 -7.13 2.49 -0.02
C PHE A 142 -8.02 3.41 0.81
N VAL A 143 -7.94 4.71 0.52
CA VAL A 143 -8.86 5.72 1.03
C VAL A 143 -9.51 6.39 -0.16
N GLY A 144 -10.80 6.14 -0.35
CA GLY A 144 -11.51 6.58 -1.55
C GLY A 144 -10.85 6.04 -2.84
N LYS A 145 -10.23 6.92 -3.62
CA LYS A 145 -9.56 6.59 -4.91
C LYS A 145 -8.05 6.48 -4.80
N ASP A 146 -7.50 6.78 -3.63
CA ASP A 146 -6.08 6.88 -3.40
C ASP A 146 -5.62 5.63 -2.65
N ALA A 147 -4.51 5.05 -3.09
CA ALA A 147 -3.80 4.13 -2.24
C ALA A 147 -2.88 4.90 -1.33
N VAL A 148 -2.72 4.39 -0.12
CA VAL A 148 -1.90 4.98 0.90
C VAL A 148 -0.93 3.94 1.42
N ALA A 149 0.29 4.35 1.73
CA ALA A 149 1.30 3.52 2.32
C ALA A 149 2.13 4.28 3.34
N TYR A 150 2.46 3.62 4.45
CA TYR A 150 3.33 4.17 5.49
C TYR A 150 4.00 3.05 6.28
N LYS A 151 5.21 3.30 6.77
CA LYS A 151 5.88 2.40 7.71
C LYS A 151 5.36 2.63 9.12
N THR A 152 5.21 1.57 9.89
CA THR A 152 4.86 1.64 11.31
C THR A 152 5.55 0.53 12.09
N ARG A 153 5.47 0.60 13.42
CA ARG A 153 5.86 -0.49 14.34
C ARG A 153 4.70 -0.84 15.24
N VAL A 154 4.65 -2.10 15.67
CA VAL A 154 3.72 -2.54 16.69
C VAL A 154 4.14 -1.96 18.04
N ILE A 155 3.27 -1.17 18.66
CA ILE A 155 3.44 -0.68 20.03
C ILE A 155 3.01 -1.77 21.01
N LYS A 156 1.84 -2.38 20.78
CA LYS A 156 1.25 -3.37 21.68
C LYS A 156 0.45 -4.41 20.90
N SER A 157 0.47 -5.64 21.39
CA SER A 157 -0.41 -6.73 20.94
C SER A 157 -1.34 -7.11 22.09
N ASN A 158 -2.65 -6.94 21.89
CA ASN A 158 -3.68 -7.20 22.89
C ASN A 158 -4.56 -8.36 22.44
N LEU A 159 -4.96 -9.22 23.37
CA LEU A 159 -5.81 -10.39 23.09
C LEU A 159 -7.23 -10.29 23.67
N SER A 160 -7.48 -9.29 24.52
CA SER A 160 -8.73 -9.08 25.23
C SER A 160 -9.22 -7.64 25.03
N PRO A 161 -10.54 -7.40 24.85
CA PRO A 161 -11.62 -8.38 24.80
C PRO A 161 -11.66 -9.22 23.50
N PHE A 162 -10.84 -8.88 22.53
CA PHE A 162 -10.55 -9.65 21.32
C PHE A 162 -9.12 -9.32 20.83
N PRO A 163 -8.54 -10.08 19.88
CA PRO A 163 -7.20 -9.79 19.36
C PRO A 163 -7.11 -8.52 18.50
N TYR A 164 -6.29 -7.55 18.92
CA TYR A 164 -5.99 -6.33 18.18
C TYR A 164 -4.55 -5.83 18.42
N LEU A 165 -4.09 -4.91 17.56
CA LEU A 165 -2.77 -4.31 17.63
C LEU A 165 -2.88 -2.79 17.79
N HIS A 166 -2.02 -2.22 18.65
CA HIS A 166 -1.67 -0.81 18.57
C HIS A 166 -0.45 -0.65 17.67
N LEU A 167 -0.58 0.15 16.63
CA LEU A 167 0.48 0.55 15.71
C LEU A 167 0.90 1.99 16.02
N ALA A 168 2.18 2.29 15.85
CA ALA A 168 2.67 3.65 15.97
C ALA A 168 2.01 4.56 14.94
N TYR A 169 1.58 5.75 15.40
CA TYR A 169 1.00 6.74 14.52
C TYR A 169 2.07 7.24 13.53
N PRO A 170 1.85 7.12 12.21
CA PRO A 170 2.82 7.55 11.22
C PRO A 170 2.87 9.07 11.14
N GLU A 171 4.09 9.62 11.12
CA GLU A 171 4.31 11.05 10.88
C GLU A 171 4.01 11.43 9.43
N THR A 172 4.34 10.53 8.50
CA THR A 172 4.15 10.73 7.06
C THR A 172 3.44 9.54 6.43
N VAL A 173 2.57 9.84 5.48
CA VAL A 173 1.83 8.88 4.66
C VAL A 173 2.05 9.24 3.20
N GLN A 174 2.51 8.25 2.44
CA GLN A 174 2.65 8.36 1.00
C GLN A 174 1.33 7.92 0.35
N SER A 175 0.74 8.81 -0.44
CA SER A 175 -0.54 8.63 -1.10
C SER A 175 -0.35 8.69 -2.62
N MET A 176 -1.02 7.83 -3.34
CA MET A 176 -0.99 7.79 -4.80
C MET A 176 -2.41 7.58 -5.32
N ARG A 177 -2.85 8.44 -6.23
CA ARG A 177 -4.13 8.24 -6.90
C ARG A 177 -4.04 7.07 -7.88
N ILE A 178 -4.57 5.93 -7.48
CA ILE A 178 -4.44 4.69 -8.28
C ILE A 178 -5.53 4.59 -9.35
N ARG A 179 -6.67 5.26 -9.14
CA ARG A 179 -7.84 5.07 -9.99
C ARG A 179 -8.41 6.40 -10.46
N GLY A 180 -8.55 6.54 -11.78
CA GLY A 180 -9.28 7.64 -12.40
C GLY A 180 -10.79 7.59 -12.09
N SER A 181 -11.35 6.39 -11.87
CA SER A 181 -12.78 6.13 -11.66
C SER A 181 -13.04 5.16 -10.50
N SER A 182 -14.20 5.31 -9.86
CA SER A 182 -14.69 4.38 -8.83
C SER A 182 -15.05 3.02 -9.44
N ARG A 183 -15.01 1.97 -8.62
CA ARG A 183 -15.36 0.60 -9.02
C ARG A 183 -16.36 -0.01 -8.06
N VAL A 184 -17.15 -0.95 -8.53
CA VAL A 184 -18.18 -1.65 -7.75
C VAL A 184 -18.07 -3.16 -7.98
N SER A 185 -18.34 -3.93 -6.92
CA SER A 185 -18.51 -5.36 -7.06
C SER A 185 -19.85 -5.65 -7.73
N VAL A 186 -19.83 -6.49 -8.76
CA VAL A 186 -21.01 -6.87 -9.54
C VAL A 186 -20.93 -8.34 -9.90
N GLU A 187 -22.04 -8.94 -10.31
CA GLU A 187 -22.04 -10.27 -10.92
C GLU A 187 -22.77 -10.23 -12.25
N LEU A 188 -22.05 -9.88 -13.33
CA LEU A 188 -22.64 -9.78 -14.66
C LEU A 188 -22.12 -10.90 -15.56
N VAL A 189 -23.01 -11.59 -16.26
CA VAL A 189 -22.62 -12.53 -17.31
C VAL A 189 -22.17 -11.72 -18.53
N THR A 190 -21.02 -12.09 -19.09
CA THR A 190 -20.46 -11.47 -20.29
C THR A 190 -19.99 -12.55 -21.27
N SER A 191 -20.12 -12.26 -22.56
CA SER A 191 -19.39 -12.95 -23.61
C SER A 191 -18.12 -12.16 -23.89
N VAL A 192 -16.97 -12.84 -23.88
CA VAL A 192 -15.69 -12.25 -24.29
C VAL A 192 -15.21 -12.93 -25.56
N ASN A 193 -14.88 -12.14 -26.56
CA ASN A 193 -14.23 -12.58 -27.80
C ASN A 193 -12.80 -12.03 -27.81
N GLY A 194 -11.81 -12.92 -27.85
CA GLY A 194 -10.40 -12.56 -27.93
C GLY A 194 -9.64 -13.39 -28.97
N PRO A 195 -8.32 -13.22 -29.09
CA PRO A 195 -7.51 -13.93 -30.09
C PRO A 195 -7.51 -15.45 -29.91
N ALA A 196 -7.68 -15.96 -28.69
CA ALA A 196 -7.79 -17.39 -28.41
C ALA A 196 -9.23 -17.94 -28.58
N GLY A 197 -10.15 -17.12 -29.11
CA GLY A 197 -11.56 -17.44 -29.36
C GLY A 197 -12.52 -16.83 -28.34
N SER A 198 -13.73 -17.38 -28.28
CA SER A 198 -14.82 -16.89 -27.42
C SER A 198 -14.99 -17.71 -26.15
N ALA A 199 -15.41 -17.04 -25.07
CA ALA A 199 -15.86 -17.69 -23.85
C ALA A 199 -16.95 -16.89 -23.13
N ALA A 200 -17.79 -17.60 -22.38
CA ALA A 200 -18.58 -16.99 -21.33
C ALA A 200 -17.69 -16.67 -20.12
N ALA A 201 -17.91 -15.53 -19.49
CA ALA A 201 -17.22 -15.08 -18.30
C ALA A 201 -18.18 -14.34 -17.35
N LYS A 202 -17.74 -14.13 -16.11
CA LYS A 202 -18.45 -13.29 -15.13
C LYS A 202 -17.63 -12.03 -14.86
N ILE A 203 -18.21 -10.85 -15.06
CA ILE A 203 -17.63 -9.58 -14.57
C ILE A 203 -17.89 -9.52 -13.07
N VAL A 204 -16.82 -9.33 -12.29
CA VAL A 204 -16.82 -9.33 -10.82
C VAL A 204 -16.47 -7.96 -10.20
N ASP A 205 -15.87 -7.07 -10.98
CA ASP A 205 -15.52 -5.69 -10.63
C ASP A 205 -15.74 -4.81 -11.87
N LEU A 206 -16.48 -3.72 -11.74
CA LEU A 206 -16.84 -2.84 -12.86
C LEU A 206 -16.55 -1.38 -12.51
N SER A 207 -16.03 -0.63 -13.48
CA SER A 207 -15.81 0.82 -13.42
C SER A 207 -16.25 1.48 -14.73
N CYS A 208 -16.26 2.82 -14.79
CA CYS A 208 -16.57 3.54 -16.03
C CYS A 208 -15.55 3.33 -17.16
N GLY A 209 -14.36 2.77 -16.86
CA GLY A 209 -13.25 2.66 -17.82
C GLY A 209 -12.66 1.26 -17.93
N GLY A 210 -13.24 0.25 -17.28
CA GLY A 210 -12.70 -1.10 -17.30
C GLY A 210 -13.42 -2.04 -16.36
N ALA A 211 -13.06 -3.31 -16.45
CA ALA A 211 -13.67 -4.38 -15.67
C ALA A 211 -12.66 -5.47 -15.30
N ARG A 212 -12.99 -6.25 -14.27
CA ARG A 212 -12.35 -7.55 -14.01
C ARG A 212 -13.35 -8.66 -14.31
N MET A 213 -12.93 -9.64 -15.09
CA MET A 213 -13.73 -10.81 -15.42
C MET A 213 -13.05 -12.11 -14.98
N MET A 214 -13.88 -13.11 -14.67
CA MET A 214 -13.49 -14.48 -14.36
C MET A 214 -14.01 -15.39 -15.46
N SER A 215 -13.11 -16.13 -16.12
CA SER A 215 -13.44 -17.11 -17.16
C SER A 215 -12.89 -18.50 -16.83
N PRO A 216 -13.52 -19.59 -17.31
CA PRO A 216 -13.03 -20.95 -17.07
C PRO A 216 -11.76 -21.29 -17.88
N LYS A 217 -11.44 -20.48 -18.89
CA LYS A 217 -10.28 -20.66 -19.77
C LYS A 217 -9.67 -19.31 -20.15
N PRO A 218 -8.38 -19.24 -20.48
CA PRO A 218 -7.78 -18.01 -21.01
C PRO A 218 -8.36 -17.70 -22.39
N VAL A 219 -8.68 -16.42 -22.62
CA VAL A 219 -9.23 -15.91 -23.90
C VAL A 219 -8.31 -14.94 -24.63
N ALA A 220 -7.35 -14.37 -23.91
CA ALA A 220 -6.41 -13.38 -24.39
C ALA A 220 -5.21 -13.27 -23.43
N ALA A 221 -4.07 -12.79 -23.94
CA ALA A 221 -2.89 -12.44 -23.16
C ALA A 221 -2.88 -10.95 -22.79
N LYS A 222 -1.98 -10.56 -21.88
CA LYS A 222 -1.78 -9.14 -21.54
C LYS A 222 -1.33 -8.38 -22.79
N GLY A 223 -2.01 -7.28 -23.10
CA GLY A 223 -1.74 -6.43 -24.27
C GLY A 223 -2.68 -6.69 -25.45
N ASP A 224 -3.37 -7.83 -25.47
CA ASP A 224 -4.32 -8.16 -26.53
C ASP A 224 -5.59 -7.32 -26.45
N ASP A 225 -6.24 -7.15 -27.60
CA ASP A 225 -7.56 -6.55 -27.72
C ASP A 225 -8.65 -7.63 -27.64
N VAL A 226 -9.72 -7.33 -26.92
CA VAL A 226 -10.88 -8.19 -26.72
C VAL A 226 -12.17 -7.39 -26.91
N LYS A 227 -13.25 -8.08 -27.23
CA LYS A 227 -14.59 -7.50 -27.33
C LYS A 227 -15.52 -8.16 -26.32
N LEU A 228 -16.13 -7.35 -25.48
CA LEU A 228 -17.02 -7.76 -24.39
C LEU A 228 -18.47 -7.45 -24.78
N SER A 229 -19.38 -8.38 -24.52
CA SER A 229 -20.82 -8.18 -24.70
C SER A 229 -21.57 -8.63 -23.45
N PHE A 230 -22.23 -7.69 -22.77
CA PHE A 230 -22.90 -7.94 -21.50
C PHE A 230 -24.12 -7.04 -21.31
N ARG A 231 -25.03 -7.47 -20.43
CA ARG A 231 -26.22 -6.71 -20.05
C ARG A 231 -26.01 -6.02 -18.71
N ILE A 232 -26.41 -4.76 -18.60
CA ILE A 232 -26.53 -4.02 -17.35
C ILE A 232 -27.98 -3.56 -17.17
N ASN A 233 -28.35 -3.27 -15.92
CA ASN A 233 -29.66 -2.72 -15.57
C ASN A 233 -29.51 -1.44 -14.71
N PRO A 234 -29.03 -0.33 -15.29
CA PRO A 234 -29.05 0.96 -14.60
C PRO A 234 -30.48 1.44 -14.40
N SER A 235 -30.88 1.63 -13.15
CA SER A 235 -32.17 2.21 -12.74
C SER A 235 -33.40 1.53 -13.37
N GLY A 236 -33.37 0.20 -13.54
CA GLY A 236 -34.47 -0.56 -14.12
C GLY A 236 -34.42 -0.70 -15.65
N LEU A 237 -33.53 0.00 -16.34
CA LEU A 237 -33.42 -0.04 -17.80
C LEU A 237 -32.47 -1.16 -18.25
N ASP A 238 -32.96 -2.14 -19.00
CA ASP A 238 -32.10 -3.18 -19.58
C ASP A 238 -31.30 -2.62 -20.77
N VAL A 239 -29.98 -2.53 -20.60
CA VAL A 239 -29.04 -2.05 -21.62
C VAL A 239 -28.04 -3.14 -21.96
N TYR A 240 -27.87 -3.42 -23.26
CA TYR A 240 -26.87 -4.35 -23.77
C TYR A 240 -25.68 -3.57 -24.31
N LEU A 241 -24.52 -3.75 -23.68
CA LEU A 241 -23.29 -3.09 -24.05
C LEU A 241 -22.41 -4.05 -24.86
N THR A 242 -21.75 -3.52 -25.88
CA THR A 242 -20.72 -4.23 -26.64
C THR A 242 -19.49 -3.33 -26.77
N ILE A 243 -18.46 -3.63 -25.99
CA ILE A 243 -17.33 -2.73 -25.73
C ILE A 243 -16.03 -3.38 -26.17
N ASN A 244 -15.22 -2.65 -26.94
CA ASN A 244 -13.84 -3.02 -27.21
C ASN A 244 -12.99 -2.72 -25.98
N ALA A 245 -12.04 -3.59 -25.67
CA ALA A 245 -11.22 -3.44 -24.48
C ALA A 245 -9.81 -4.02 -24.68
N LYS A 246 -8.84 -3.48 -23.95
CA LYS A 246 -7.46 -3.94 -23.95
C LYS A 246 -7.14 -4.69 -22.66
N VAL A 247 -6.51 -5.86 -22.75
CA VAL A 247 -6.14 -6.66 -21.58
C VAL A 247 -4.96 -6.02 -20.87
N ARG A 248 -5.14 -5.67 -19.60
CA ARG A 248 -4.11 -5.04 -18.75
C ARG A 248 -3.47 -6.01 -17.75
N ALA A 249 -4.19 -7.03 -17.33
CA ALA A 249 -3.69 -8.05 -16.41
C ALA A 249 -4.36 -9.40 -16.66
N VAL A 250 -3.60 -10.48 -16.48
CA VAL A 250 -4.09 -11.85 -16.47
C VAL A 250 -3.46 -12.55 -15.28
N SER A 251 -4.26 -13.15 -14.41
CA SER A 251 -3.80 -13.98 -13.30
C SER A 251 -4.57 -15.29 -13.27
N ARG A 252 -3.86 -16.39 -13.05
CA ARG A 252 -4.44 -17.73 -12.94
C ARG A 252 -4.41 -18.13 -11.47
N ASP A 253 -5.53 -18.61 -10.96
CA ASP A 253 -5.57 -19.24 -9.65
C ASP A 253 -5.23 -20.72 -9.85
N GLU A 254 -4.18 -21.21 -9.16
CA GLU A 254 -3.71 -22.60 -9.25
C GLU A 254 -4.56 -23.59 -8.42
N THR A 255 -5.66 -23.12 -7.81
CA THR A 255 -6.61 -23.98 -7.09
C THR A 255 -7.52 -24.77 -8.04
N ALA A 256 -8.21 -25.79 -7.50
CA ALA A 256 -8.94 -26.86 -8.20
C ALA A 256 -10.00 -26.41 -9.25
N ASN A 257 -10.33 -25.12 -9.34
CA ASN A 257 -11.30 -24.57 -10.30
C ASN A 257 -10.68 -23.80 -11.48
N SER A 258 -9.35 -23.73 -11.60
CA SER A 258 -8.59 -23.14 -12.74
C SER A 258 -9.25 -21.90 -13.39
N GLN A 259 -9.76 -20.97 -12.59
CA GLN A 259 -10.36 -19.76 -13.13
C GLN A 259 -9.29 -18.76 -13.54
N VAL A 260 -9.50 -18.13 -14.70
CA VAL A 260 -8.63 -17.09 -15.22
C VAL A 260 -9.26 -15.74 -14.90
N ALA A 261 -8.60 -14.97 -14.05
CA ALA A 261 -8.96 -13.58 -13.80
C ALA A 261 -8.28 -12.69 -14.85
N THR A 262 -9.08 -11.90 -15.55
CA THR A 262 -8.62 -10.99 -16.60
C THR A 262 -9.08 -9.58 -16.29
N GLY A 263 -8.15 -8.64 -16.19
CA GLY A 263 -8.42 -7.21 -16.06
C GLY A 263 -8.33 -6.52 -17.41
N VAL A 264 -9.38 -5.78 -17.78
CA VAL A 264 -9.49 -5.11 -19.08
C VAL A 264 -9.77 -3.61 -18.91
N GLU A 265 -9.24 -2.80 -19.81
CA GLU A 265 -9.53 -1.38 -19.94
C GLU A 265 -10.40 -1.16 -21.17
N PHE A 266 -11.49 -0.42 -21.02
CA PHE A 266 -12.40 -0.12 -22.13
C PHE A 266 -11.78 0.90 -23.08
N VAL A 267 -11.97 0.66 -24.39
CA VAL A 267 -11.40 1.46 -25.48
C VAL A 267 -12.55 1.97 -26.35
N ASP A 268 -12.43 3.21 -26.83
CA ASP A 268 -13.38 3.86 -27.74
C ASP A 268 -14.84 3.85 -27.26
N LEU A 269 -15.06 4.06 -25.95
CA LEU A 269 -16.41 4.22 -25.39
C LEU A 269 -17.08 5.49 -25.93
N ASN A 270 -18.24 5.33 -26.56
CA ASN A 270 -19.11 6.45 -26.89
C ASN A 270 -19.71 7.08 -25.60
N GLU A 271 -20.24 8.30 -25.73
CA GLU A 271 -20.77 9.07 -24.60
C GLU A 271 -21.96 8.38 -23.90
N GLN A 272 -22.79 7.69 -24.68
CA GLN A 272 -23.98 7.00 -24.19
C GLN A 272 -23.60 5.78 -23.33
N ASP A 273 -22.69 4.92 -23.79
CA ASP A 273 -22.19 3.77 -23.03
C ASP A 273 -21.47 4.22 -21.75
N ARG A 274 -20.69 5.30 -21.84
CA ARG A 274 -20.07 5.91 -20.67
C ARG A 274 -21.11 6.38 -19.65
N LEU A 275 -22.21 6.98 -20.10
CA LEU A 275 -23.29 7.42 -19.21
C LEU A 275 -23.96 6.23 -18.52
N TYR A 276 -24.28 5.16 -19.26
CA TYR A 276 -24.88 3.96 -18.67
C TYR A 276 -23.97 3.26 -17.66
N LEU A 277 -22.68 3.10 -17.99
CA LEU A 277 -21.69 2.56 -17.07
C LEU A 277 -21.56 3.42 -15.81
N THR A 278 -21.56 4.74 -15.97
CA THR A 278 -21.49 5.69 -14.86
C THR A 278 -22.69 5.56 -13.94
N ASN A 279 -23.91 5.52 -14.49
CA ASN A 279 -25.13 5.31 -13.71
C ASN A 279 -25.10 3.96 -12.97
N MET A 280 -24.69 2.88 -13.65
CA MET A 280 -24.56 1.56 -13.04
C MET A 280 -23.57 1.56 -11.87
N VAL A 281 -22.40 2.19 -12.02
CA VAL A 281 -21.40 2.29 -10.94
C VAL A 281 -21.96 3.10 -9.77
N TYR A 282 -22.53 4.29 -10.01
CA TYR A 282 -23.07 5.12 -8.92
C TYR A 282 -24.22 4.44 -8.18
N GLN A 283 -25.12 3.76 -8.88
CA GLN A 283 -26.22 3.02 -8.27
C GLN A 283 -25.70 1.96 -7.30
N ASN A 284 -24.67 1.19 -7.67
CA ASN A 284 -24.13 0.15 -6.80
C ASN A 284 -23.33 0.73 -5.62
N LEU A 285 -22.60 1.84 -5.82
CA LEU A 285 -21.94 2.53 -4.70
C LEU A 285 -22.94 3.00 -3.64
N LEU A 286 -24.13 3.45 -4.04
CA LEU A 286 -25.17 3.85 -3.08
C LEU A 286 -25.76 2.66 -2.34
N LYS A 287 -25.86 1.49 -2.97
CA LYS A 287 -26.35 0.25 -2.34
C LYS A 287 -25.37 -0.31 -1.31
N ASP A 288 -24.07 -0.25 -1.59
CA ASP A 288 -23.04 -0.78 -0.68
C ASP A 288 -22.88 0.06 0.61
N ASN A 289 -23.42 1.29 0.63
CA ASN A 289 -23.36 2.22 1.76
C ASN A 289 -24.67 2.28 2.59
N LEU A 290 -25.64 1.41 2.32
CA LEU A 290 -26.90 1.26 3.04
C LEU A 290 -26.94 -0.08 3.79
#